data_AF-N9MWN2-F1
#
_entry.id   AF-N9MWN2-F1
#
_cell.length_a   1.000
_cell.length_b   1.000
_cell.length_c   1.000
_cell.angle_alpha   90.00
_cell.angle_beta   90.00
_cell.angle_gamma   90.00
#
_symmetry.space_group_name_H-M   'P 1'
#
loop_
_entity.id
_entity.type
_entity.pdbx_description
1 polymer ?
#
loop_
_entity_poly.entity_id
_entity_poly.type
_entity_poly.pdbx_seq_one_letter_code
_entity_poly.pdbx_strand_id
1 'polypeptide(L)'
;MLTWLSEAWANLYGFEGISKSLELSHRILEQYWLTLHPEVEDDDLDQRIGLLQGLINQLPLLIKKVALINHAPFYHLLDYDNFLYHQNIRRKQSDDFEGSNSPSELEQFEQALSNTDKNFQRQNYQRFNEILQQWATLKQVLDGLLGLDSPSFAAIDSSLDTIHITLKKIYKTELFEQTPQTAITEIETSTTPMVQHVTTQSSAPQNQLSFQPQVQSHIENREQAMRVLQEIATYFEKNEPHSPVSYMLQKTIKWSQMPLHEWLTQVIKDEHPLQMLQDTLGVQPKNEYE
;
A
#
# COMPACT_ATOMS: atom_id res chain seq x y z
N MET A 1 14.65 -23.98 8.34
CA MET A 1 14.21 -24.63 7.08
C MET A 1 13.31 -23.74 6.23
N LEU A 2 12.18 -23.24 6.75
CA LEU A 2 11.24 -22.39 5.97
C LEU A 2 11.91 -21.16 5.33
N THR A 3 12.83 -20.51 6.06
CA THR A 3 13.61 -19.35 5.58
C THR A 3 14.40 -19.70 4.32
N TRP A 4 15.23 -20.74 4.38
CA TRP A 4 16.05 -21.19 3.24
C TRP A 4 15.21 -21.74 2.09
N LEU A 5 14.12 -22.45 2.38
CA LEU A 5 13.21 -22.93 1.35
C LEU A 5 12.56 -21.77 0.60
N SER A 6 12.11 -20.74 1.32
CA SER A 6 11.52 -19.52 0.73
C SER A 6 12.51 -18.81 -0.18
N GLU A 7 13.77 -18.67 0.27
CA GLU A 7 14.83 -18.10 -0.56
C GLU A 7 15.11 -18.96 -1.80
N ALA A 8 15.24 -20.28 -1.65
CA ALA A 8 15.48 -21.18 -2.78
C ALA A 8 14.35 -21.14 -3.81
N TRP A 9 13.09 -21.16 -3.36
CA TRP A 9 11.93 -21.09 -4.24
C TRP A 9 11.77 -19.72 -4.89
N ALA A 10 12.12 -18.64 -4.20
CA ALA A 10 12.17 -17.30 -4.80
C ALA A 10 13.17 -17.25 -5.96
N ASN A 11 14.37 -17.83 -5.77
CA ASN A 11 15.41 -17.84 -6.79
C ASN A 11 15.08 -18.76 -7.99
N LEU A 12 14.37 -19.87 -7.77
CA LEU A 12 14.04 -20.85 -8.81
C LEU A 12 12.75 -20.52 -9.56
N TYR A 13 11.75 -19.98 -8.86
CA TYR A 13 10.36 -19.85 -9.34
C TYR A 13 9.79 -18.43 -9.19
N GLY A 14 10.59 -17.45 -8.78
CA GLY A 14 10.19 -16.04 -8.69
C GLY A 14 9.00 -15.82 -7.75
N PHE A 15 8.04 -14.99 -8.19
CA PHE A 15 6.86 -14.65 -7.39
C PHE A 15 6.00 -15.87 -7.04
N GLU A 16 5.89 -16.85 -7.94
CA GLU A 16 5.16 -18.08 -7.65
C GLU A 16 5.81 -18.88 -6.52
N GLY A 17 7.14 -19.00 -6.55
CA GLY A 17 7.90 -19.66 -5.50
C GLY A 17 7.72 -19.00 -4.13
N ILE A 18 7.74 -17.67 -4.09
CA ILE A 18 7.51 -16.89 -2.85
C ILE A 18 6.07 -17.11 -2.35
N SER A 19 5.07 -17.04 -3.23
CA SER A 19 3.68 -17.26 -2.84
C SER A 19 3.50 -18.66 -2.23
N LYS A 20 4.04 -19.69 -2.89
CA LYS A 20 3.94 -21.07 -2.43
C LYS A 20 4.74 -21.32 -1.14
N SER A 21 5.85 -20.64 -0.94
CA SER A 21 6.62 -20.77 0.30
C SER A 21 5.92 -20.11 1.49
N LEU A 22 5.25 -18.97 1.28
CA LEU A 22 4.39 -18.36 2.30
C LEU A 22 3.18 -19.24 2.61
N GLU A 23 2.53 -19.80 1.57
CA GLU A 23 1.42 -20.75 1.72
C GLU A 23 1.84 -21.93 2.61
N LEU A 24 2.97 -22.55 2.29
CA LEU A 24 3.51 -23.66 3.07
C LEU A 24 3.83 -23.23 4.50
N SER A 25 4.40 -22.03 4.69
CA SER A 25 4.80 -21.53 6.00
C SER A 25 3.60 -21.40 6.93
N HIS A 26 2.53 -20.71 6.51
CA HIS A 26 1.36 -20.56 7.38
C HIS A 26 0.65 -21.89 7.61
N ARG A 27 0.54 -22.77 6.61
CA ARG A 27 -0.08 -24.11 6.79
C ARG A 27 0.68 -24.97 7.79
N ILE A 28 2.02 -24.96 7.76
CA ILE A 28 2.84 -25.69 8.73
C ILE A 28 2.65 -25.13 10.14
N LEU A 29 2.61 -23.80 10.27
CA LEU A 29 2.36 -23.15 11.55
C LEU A 29 0.98 -23.51 12.09
N GLU A 30 -0.07 -23.43 11.28
CA GLU A 30 -1.44 -23.80 11.69
C GLU A 30 -1.57 -25.27 12.11
N GLN A 31 -1.00 -26.19 11.32
CA GLN A 31 -1.21 -27.62 11.51
C GLN A 31 -0.30 -28.24 12.56
N TYR A 32 0.93 -27.74 12.69
CA TYR A 32 1.98 -28.40 13.47
C TYR A 32 2.58 -27.51 14.55
N TRP A 33 1.96 -26.37 14.91
CA TRP A 33 2.51 -25.43 15.89
C TRP A 33 3.08 -26.10 17.14
N LEU A 34 2.34 -27.02 17.76
CA LEU A 34 2.75 -27.68 19.01
C LEU A 34 3.98 -28.57 18.85
N THR A 35 4.13 -29.22 17.69
CA THR A 35 5.21 -30.19 17.41
C THR A 35 6.31 -29.62 16.51
N LEU A 36 6.19 -28.35 16.08
CA LEU A 36 7.13 -27.72 15.17
C LEU A 36 8.45 -27.47 15.91
N HIS A 37 9.58 -27.70 15.24
CA HIS A 37 10.87 -27.32 15.81
C HIS A 37 11.22 -25.85 15.53
N PRO A 38 11.87 -25.14 16.47
CA PRO A 38 12.27 -25.61 17.80
C PRO A 38 11.06 -25.85 18.72
N GLU A 39 11.17 -26.86 19.58
CA GLU A 39 10.15 -27.12 20.60
C GLU A 39 10.07 -25.93 21.56
N VAL A 40 8.87 -25.63 22.06
CA VAL A 40 8.69 -24.59 23.07
C VAL A 40 9.01 -25.21 24.43
N GLU A 41 10.01 -24.67 25.11
CA GLU A 41 10.37 -25.04 26.48
C GLU A 41 9.86 -23.94 27.41
N ASP A 42 9.23 -24.31 28.53
CA ASP A 42 8.75 -23.37 29.56
C ASP A 42 7.87 -22.20 29.05
N ASP A 43 7.11 -22.41 27.97
CA ASP A 43 6.28 -21.39 27.30
C ASP A 43 7.09 -20.22 26.69
N ASP A 44 8.40 -20.40 26.50
CA ASP A 44 9.29 -19.43 25.86
C ASP A 44 9.21 -19.52 24.33
N LEU A 45 8.63 -18.47 23.73
CA LEU A 45 8.44 -18.36 22.28
C LEU A 45 9.56 -17.60 21.57
N ASP A 46 10.55 -17.05 22.29
CA ASP A 46 11.55 -16.12 21.74
C ASP A 46 12.30 -16.71 20.55
N GLN A 47 12.70 -17.99 20.64
CA GLN A 47 13.43 -18.64 19.55
C GLN A 47 12.58 -18.77 18.29
N ARG A 48 11.30 -19.12 18.44
CA ARG A 48 10.36 -19.22 17.30
C ARG A 48 10.09 -17.85 16.72
N ILE A 49 9.84 -16.85 17.57
CA ILE A 49 9.60 -15.47 17.16
C ILE A 49 10.80 -14.95 16.38
N GLY A 50 12.02 -15.15 16.85
CA GLY A 50 13.23 -14.73 16.14
C GLY A 50 13.38 -15.37 14.76
N LEU A 51 13.11 -16.67 14.63
CA LEU A 51 13.15 -17.38 13.35
C LEU A 51 12.06 -16.90 12.38
N LEU A 52 10.85 -16.65 12.89
CA LEU A 52 9.74 -16.11 12.12
C LEU A 52 9.99 -14.67 11.69
N GLN A 53 10.55 -13.83 12.56
CA GLN A 53 11.01 -12.48 12.23
C GLN A 53 12.06 -12.53 11.11
N GLY A 54 13.01 -13.45 11.18
CA GLY A 54 13.98 -13.66 10.10
C GLY A 54 13.31 -14.03 8.77
N LEU A 55 12.32 -14.93 8.79
CA LEU A 55 11.54 -15.33 7.62
C LEU A 55 10.74 -14.16 7.01
N ILE A 56 10.07 -13.35 7.82
CA ILE A 56 9.24 -12.24 7.32
C ILE A 56 10.09 -11.06 6.84
N ASN A 57 11.20 -10.76 7.50
CA ASN A 57 12.04 -9.60 7.18
C ASN A 57 12.79 -9.74 5.85
N GLN A 58 13.05 -10.97 5.40
CA GLN A 58 13.65 -11.20 4.07
C GLN A 58 12.64 -11.05 2.92
N LEU A 59 11.33 -11.12 3.18
CA LEU A 59 10.30 -11.19 2.14
C LEU A 59 10.37 -10.01 1.14
N PRO A 60 10.48 -8.73 1.56
CA PRO A 60 10.57 -7.63 0.61
C PRO A 60 11.79 -7.72 -0.30
N LEU A 61 12.94 -8.14 0.23
CA LEU A 61 14.16 -8.28 -0.55
C LEU A 61 14.06 -9.41 -1.58
N LEU A 62 13.46 -10.56 -1.20
CA LEU A 62 13.24 -11.67 -2.12
C LEU A 62 12.35 -11.24 -3.29
N ILE A 63 11.26 -10.53 -3.01
CA ILE A 63 10.35 -9.98 -4.02
C ILE A 63 11.08 -9.00 -4.94
N LYS A 64 11.90 -8.11 -4.39
CA LYS A 64 12.68 -7.12 -5.17
C LYS A 64 13.73 -7.76 -6.09
N LYS A 65 14.15 -8.99 -5.80
CA LYS A 65 15.09 -9.80 -6.58
C LYS A 65 14.41 -10.73 -7.59
N VAL A 66 13.09 -10.66 -7.76
CA VAL A 66 12.40 -11.44 -8.81
C VAL A 66 12.52 -10.73 -10.15
N ALA A 67 12.86 -11.49 -11.20
CA ALA A 67 13.04 -10.96 -12.55
C ALA A 67 11.68 -10.47 -13.10
N LEU A 68 11.65 -9.21 -13.54
CA LEU A 68 10.45 -8.58 -14.09
C LEU A 68 10.26 -8.89 -15.57
N ILE A 69 11.30 -9.41 -16.22
CA ILE A 69 11.37 -9.78 -17.64
C ILE A 69 11.99 -11.17 -17.82
N ASN A 70 11.66 -11.84 -18.91
CA ASN A 70 12.00 -13.25 -19.16
C ASN A 70 13.15 -13.46 -20.16
N HIS A 71 13.93 -12.42 -20.45
CA HIS A 71 15.08 -12.46 -21.34
C HIS A 71 16.22 -11.61 -20.78
N ALA A 72 17.45 -11.91 -21.22
CA ALA A 72 18.63 -11.19 -20.76
C ALA A 72 18.67 -9.75 -21.30
N PRO A 73 19.12 -8.76 -20.51
CA PRO A 73 19.48 -8.87 -19.09
C PRO A 73 18.24 -9.05 -18.20
N PHE A 74 18.27 -9.97 -17.22
CA PHE A 74 17.14 -10.20 -16.32
C PHE A 74 17.05 -9.07 -15.29
N TYR A 75 16.31 -8.00 -15.59
CA TYR A 75 16.13 -6.89 -14.66
C TYR A 75 15.14 -7.21 -13.54
N HIS A 76 15.45 -6.74 -12.34
CA HIS A 76 14.63 -6.88 -11.14
C HIS A 76 14.16 -5.51 -10.64
N LEU A 77 13.31 -5.50 -9.62
CA LEU A 77 12.84 -4.25 -9.03
C LEU A 77 13.98 -3.48 -8.33
N LEU A 78 14.98 -4.19 -7.78
CA LEU A 78 16.17 -3.54 -7.22
C LEU A 78 16.97 -2.76 -8.27
N ASP A 79 17.06 -3.30 -9.49
CA ASP A 79 17.72 -2.61 -10.61
C ASP A 79 16.92 -1.35 -11.00
N TYR A 80 15.60 -1.47 -11.07
CA TYR A 80 14.71 -0.33 -11.34
C TYR A 80 14.84 0.79 -10.29
N ASP A 81 14.88 0.45 -9.01
CA ASP A 81 15.10 1.41 -7.91
C ASP A 81 16.45 2.16 -8.09
N ASN A 82 17.51 1.43 -8.45
CA ASN A 82 18.84 2.00 -8.71
C ASN A 82 18.82 2.93 -9.95
N PHE A 83 18.13 2.54 -11.02
CA PHE A 83 18.01 3.36 -12.22
C PHE A 83 17.29 4.68 -11.95
N LEU A 84 16.23 4.65 -11.14
CA LEU A 84 15.53 5.86 -10.70
C LEU A 84 16.42 6.76 -9.84
N TYR A 85 17.22 6.17 -8.94
CA TYR A 85 18.17 6.92 -8.11
C TYR A 85 19.24 7.61 -8.96
N HIS A 86 19.86 6.90 -9.90
CA HIS A 86 20.84 7.47 -10.84
C HIS A 86 20.23 8.60 -11.69
N GLN A 87 18.99 8.41 -12.17
CA GLN A 87 18.29 9.43 -12.94
C GLN A 87 18.03 10.70 -12.11
N ASN A 88 17.66 10.56 -10.83
CA ASN A 88 17.43 11.69 -9.94
C ASN A 88 18.73 12.46 -9.65
N ILE A 89 19.84 11.75 -9.39
CA ILE A 89 21.16 12.39 -9.22
C ILE A 89 21.53 13.20 -10.46
N ARG A 90 21.39 12.61 -11.66
CA ARG A 90 21.73 13.30 -12.91
C ARG A 90 20.91 14.58 -13.11
N ARG A 91 19.62 14.57 -12.74
CA ARG A 91 18.76 15.76 -12.79
C ARG A 91 19.18 16.87 -11.82
N LYS A 92 19.83 16.53 -10.70
CA LYS A 92 20.33 17.51 -9.71
C LYS A 92 21.68 18.11 -10.10
N GLN A 93 22.46 17.43 -10.94
CA GLN A 93 23.80 17.83 -11.37
C GLN A 93 23.81 18.57 -12.72
N SER A 94 22.64 19.02 -13.20
CA SER A 94 22.41 19.48 -14.58
C SER A 94 23.02 20.82 -14.98
N ASP A 95 24.06 21.31 -14.29
CA ASP A 95 24.90 22.39 -14.81
C ASP A 95 26.11 21.87 -15.62
N ASP A 96 26.45 20.56 -15.58
CA ASP A 96 27.72 20.06 -16.16
C ASP A 96 27.63 18.78 -17.02
N PHE A 97 26.44 18.23 -17.31
CA PHE A 97 26.32 16.95 -18.04
C PHE A 97 25.70 17.11 -19.43
N GLU A 98 26.44 17.71 -20.36
CA GLU A 98 26.18 17.56 -21.79
C GLU A 98 26.52 16.13 -22.27
N GLY A 99 25.52 15.46 -22.86
CA GLY A 99 25.74 14.67 -24.07
C GLY A 99 26.38 13.28 -23.96
N SER A 100 25.72 12.34 -23.28
CA SER A 100 25.80 10.93 -23.74
C SER A 100 24.56 10.64 -24.58
N ASN A 101 24.76 10.37 -25.88
CA ASN A 101 23.70 10.02 -26.83
C ASN A 101 23.28 8.53 -26.71
N SER A 102 23.66 7.88 -25.61
CA SER A 102 23.38 6.48 -25.30
C SER A 102 22.10 6.40 -24.47
N PRO A 103 21.23 5.40 -24.72
CA PRO A 103 20.02 5.22 -23.91
C PRO A 103 20.41 4.99 -22.44
N SER A 104 19.71 5.68 -21.53
CA SER A 104 19.88 5.50 -20.09
C SER A 104 19.51 4.09 -19.65
N GLU A 105 19.99 3.64 -18.48
CA GLU A 105 19.65 2.31 -17.97
C GLU A 105 18.13 2.13 -17.79
N LEU A 106 17.43 3.21 -17.44
CA LEU A 106 15.97 3.23 -17.32
C LEU A 106 15.29 3.03 -18.68
N GLU A 107 15.76 3.69 -19.74
CA GLU A 107 15.22 3.53 -21.10
C GLU A 107 15.47 2.12 -21.63
N GLN A 108 16.65 1.53 -21.35
CA GLN A 108 16.96 0.15 -21.70
C GLN A 108 16.02 -0.83 -20.98
N PHE A 109 15.76 -0.61 -19.69
CA PHE A 109 14.77 -1.37 -18.93
C PHE A 109 13.36 -1.25 -19.53
N GLU A 110 12.90 -0.04 -19.83
CA GLU A 110 11.58 0.20 -20.40
C GLU A 110 11.41 -0.47 -21.77
N GLN A 111 12.46 -0.43 -22.60
CA GLN A 111 12.48 -1.12 -23.89
C GLN A 111 12.41 -2.65 -23.71
N ALA A 112 13.24 -3.24 -22.83
CA ALA A 112 13.21 -4.67 -22.55
C ALA A 112 11.84 -5.12 -21.99
N LEU A 113 11.26 -4.32 -21.09
CA LEU A 113 9.92 -4.55 -20.57
C LEU A 113 8.83 -4.47 -21.65
N SER A 114 8.96 -3.54 -22.59
CA SER A 114 8.02 -3.41 -23.71
C SER A 114 8.06 -4.62 -24.66
N ASN A 115 9.24 -5.24 -24.81
CA ASN A 115 9.46 -6.45 -25.62
C ASN A 115 9.10 -7.74 -24.89
N THR A 116 8.82 -7.67 -23.58
CA THR A 116 8.40 -8.82 -22.78
C THR A 116 6.93 -9.15 -23.05
N ASP A 117 6.61 -10.43 -23.20
CA ASP A 117 5.24 -10.89 -23.44
C ASP A 117 4.24 -10.38 -22.38
N LYS A 118 3.04 -9.98 -22.83
CA LYS A 118 2.01 -9.40 -21.95
C LYS A 118 1.37 -10.42 -21.02
N ASN A 119 1.31 -11.70 -21.41
CA ASN A 119 0.83 -12.74 -20.50
C ASN A 119 1.84 -12.97 -19.38
N PHE A 120 3.14 -12.95 -19.67
CA PHE A 120 4.18 -13.01 -18.63
C PHE A 120 4.04 -11.86 -17.62
N GLN A 121 3.90 -10.62 -18.09
CA GLN A 121 3.68 -9.45 -17.21
C GLN A 121 2.43 -9.59 -16.35
N ARG A 122 1.31 -10.08 -16.94
CA ARG A 122 0.05 -10.33 -16.24
C ARG A 122 0.18 -11.43 -15.19
N GLN A 123 0.82 -12.55 -15.54
CA GLN A 123 1.06 -13.67 -14.63
C GLN A 123 1.94 -13.23 -13.47
N ASN A 124 3.05 -12.52 -13.71
CA ASN A 124 3.90 -11.98 -12.65
C ASN A 124 3.10 -11.10 -11.69
N TYR A 125 2.26 -10.20 -12.21
CA TYR A 125 1.43 -9.34 -11.37
C TYR A 125 0.38 -10.13 -10.58
N GLN A 126 -0.26 -11.14 -11.19
CA GLN A 126 -1.18 -12.03 -10.50
C GLN A 126 -0.49 -12.79 -9.37
N ARG A 127 0.68 -13.39 -9.62
CA ARG A 127 1.48 -14.09 -8.61
C ARG A 127 1.90 -13.16 -7.47
N PHE A 128 2.24 -11.91 -7.77
CA PHE A 128 2.50 -10.92 -6.74
C PHE A 128 1.26 -10.65 -5.87
N ASN A 129 0.06 -10.53 -6.46
CA ASN A 129 -1.17 -10.40 -5.67
C ASN A 129 -1.45 -11.66 -4.82
N GLU A 130 -1.12 -12.85 -5.31
CA GLU A 130 -1.18 -14.08 -4.53
C GLU A 130 -0.22 -14.02 -3.33
N ILE A 131 0.99 -13.45 -3.46
CA ILE A 131 1.89 -13.20 -2.32
C ILE A 131 1.21 -12.32 -1.26
N LEU A 132 0.50 -11.25 -1.66
CA LEU A 132 -0.21 -10.37 -0.72
C LEU A 132 -1.30 -11.13 0.05
N GLN A 133 -2.02 -12.03 -0.62
CA GLN A 133 -3.03 -12.89 0.01
C GLN A 133 -2.41 -13.86 1.02
N GLN A 134 -1.31 -14.52 0.64
CA GLN A 134 -0.60 -15.45 1.53
C GLN A 134 0.05 -14.71 2.70
N TRP A 135 0.55 -13.49 2.48
CA TRP A 135 1.06 -12.62 3.54
C TRP A 135 -0.02 -12.25 4.55
N ALA A 136 -1.21 -11.83 4.09
CA ALA A 136 -2.33 -11.55 4.98
C ALA A 136 -2.75 -12.77 5.81
N THR A 137 -2.77 -13.96 5.21
CA THR A 137 -3.07 -15.22 5.89
C THR A 137 -2.00 -15.55 6.94
N LEU A 138 -0.71 -15.43 6.57
CA LEU A 138 0.39 -15.65 7.50
C LEU A 138 0.32 -14.72 8.72
N LYS A 139 -0.01 -13.43 8.53
CA LYS A 139 -0.21 -12.49 9.65
C LYS A 139 -1.31 -12.95 10.60
N GLN A 140 -2.47 -13.35 10.07
CA GLN A 140 -3.59 -13.86 10.89
C GLN A 140 -3.19 -15.11 11.69
N VAL A 141 -2.45 -16.02 11.07
CA VAL A 141 -1.93 -17.22 11.74
C VAL A 141 -0.96 -16.85 12.85
N LEU A 142 -0.02 -15.94 12.58
CA LEU A 142 0.95 -15.49 13.59
C LEU A 142 0.29 -14.76 14.76
N ASP A 143 -0.66 -13.86 14.48
CA ASP A 143 -1.44 -13.17 15.53
C ASP A 143 -2.23 -14.17 16.39
N GLY A 144 -2.82 -15.20 15.77
CA GLY A 144 -3.56 -16.23 16.48
C GLY A 144 -2.68 -17.14 17.35
N LEU A 145 -1.44 -17.41 16.92
CA LEU A 145 -0.50 -18.30 17.63
C LEU A 145 0.34 -17.59 18.70
N LEU A 146 0.68 -16.32 18.46
CA LEU A 146 1.59 -15.55 19.33
C LEU A 146 0.85 -14.54 20.22
N GLY A 147 -0.38 -14.16 19.88
CA GLY A 147 -1.16 -13.21 20.67
C GLY A 147 -0.43 -11.88 20.87
N LEU A 148 -0.13 -11.54 22.13
CA LEU A 148 0.56 -10.28 22.48
C LEU A 148 2.04 -10.26 22.05
N ASP A 149 2.64 -11.43 21.83
CA ASP A 149 4.04 -11.57 21.41
C ASP A 149 4.21 -11.55 19.88
N SER A 150 3.11 -11.31 19.15
CA SER A 150 3.14 -11.19 17.69
C SER A 150 4.00 -10.00 17.23
N PRO A 151 4.91 -10.19 16.25
CA PRO A 151 5.74 -9.10 15.77
C PRO A 151 4.94 -8.04 15.01
N SER A 152 5.44 -6.80 14.99
CA SER A 152 4.86 -5.77 14.13
C SER A 152 5.11 -6.07 12.66
N PHE A 153 4.05 -6.03 11.86
CA PHE A 153 4.10 -6.23 10.41
C PHE A 153 4.20 -4.93 9.60
N ALA A 154 4.09 -3.76 10.24
CA ALA A 154 3.90 -2.47 9.58
C ALA A 154 5.01 -2.10 8.58
N ALA A 155 6.26 -2.44 8.91
CA ALA A 155 7.40 -2.17 8.03
C ALA A 155 7.35 -3.03 6.75
N ILE A 156 6.94 -4.30 6.88
CA ILE A 156 6.78 -5.21 5.74
C ILE A 156 5.58 -4.78 4.91
N ASP A 157 4.45 -4.45 5.55
CA ASP A 157 3.24 -3.95 4.87
C ASP A 157 3.55 -2.70 4.03
N SER A 158 4.21 -1.70 4.61
CA SER A 158 4.61 -0.48 3.89
C SER A 158 5.54 -0.78 2.71
N SER A 159 6.45 -1.74 2.86
CA SER A 159 7.34 -2.17 1.78
C SER A 159 6.55 -2.86 0.65
N LEU A 160 5.64 -3.77 1.00
CA LEU A 160 4.79 -4.47 0.03
C LEU A 160 3.85 -3.51 -0.71
N ASP A 161 3.30 -2.50 -0.03
CA ASP A 161 2.48 -1.45 -0.65
C ASP A 161 3.29 -0.64 -1.66
N THR A 162 4.52 -0.26 -1.30
CA THR A 162 5.43 0.46 -2.21
C THR A 162 5.77 -0.38 -3.44
N ILE A 163 6.07 -1.67 -3.24
CA ILE A 163 6.31 -2.62 -4.32
C ILE A 163 5.06 -2.76 -5.19
N HIS A 164 3.87 -2.87 -4.59
CA HIS A 164 2.60 -3.03 -5.30
C HIS A 164 2.34 -1.84 -6.22
N ILE A 165 2.46 -0.62 -5.70
CA ILE A 165 2.32 0.62 -6.48
C ILE A 165 3.32 0.66 -7.62
N THR A 166 4.57 0.26 -7.36
CA THR A 166 5.64 0.30 -8.36
C THR A 166 5.42 -0.75 -9.46
N LEU A 167 5.07 -1.99 -9.11
CA LEU A 167 4.71 -3.03 -10.08
C LEU A 167 3.47 -2.65 -10.89
N LYS A 168 2.48 -2.01 -10.27
CA LYS A 168 1.28 -1.49 -10.95
C LYS A 168 1.67 -0.49 -12.04
N LYS A 169 2.59 0.43 -11.73
CA LYS A 169 3.14 1.42 -12.65
C LYS A 169 3.97 0.77 -13.77
N ILE A 170 4.90 -0.13 -13.42
CA ILE A 170 5.79 -0.82 -14.36
C ILE A 170 4.97 -1.62 -15.39
N TYR A 171 4.06 -2.46 -14.91
CA TYR A 171 3.26 -3.32 -15.79
C TYR A 171 2.06 -2.63 -16.43
N LYS A 172 1.74 -1.38 -16.04
CA LYS A 172 0.61 -0.60 -16.53
C LYS A 172 -0.69 -1.42 -16.47
N THR A 173 -1.00 -1.92 -15.28
CA THR A 173 -2.02 -2.98 -15.09
C THR A 173 -3.43 -2.57 -15.51
N GLU A 174 -3.71 -1.28 -15.62
CA GLU A 174 -4.96 -0.73 -16.19
C GLU A 174 -5.23 -1.23 -17.62
N LEU A 175 -4.18 -1.62 -18.35
CA LEU A 175 -4.28 -2.18 -19.70
C LEU A 175 -4.63 -3.68 -19.70
N PHE A 176 -4.59 -4.37 -18.56
CA PHE A 176 -4.86 -5.81 -18.50
C PHE A 176 -6.34 -6.14 -18.69
N GLU A 177 -7.23 -5.24 -18.28
CA GLU A 177 -8.69 -5.41 -18.35
C GLU A 177 -9.27 -5.17 -19.75
N GLN A 178 -8.48 -4.67 -20.71
CA GLN A 178 -8.94 -4.39 -22.08
C GLN A 178 -8.87 -5.60 -23.04
N THR A 179 -8.69 -6.81 -22.52
CA THR A 179 -8.84 -8.02 -23.34
C THR A 179 -10.33 -8.39 -23.33
N PRO A 180 -11.06 -8.36 -24.46
CA PRO A 180 -12.45 -8.78 -24.47
C PRO A 180 -12.48 -10.27 -24.09
N GLN A 181 -12.98 -10.57 -22.89
CA GLN A 181 -13.56 -11.88 -22.65
C GLN A 181 -14.67 -12.02 -23.68
N THR A 182 -14.44 -12.91 -24.64
CA THR A 182 -15.50 -13.42 -25.50
C THR A 182 -16.44 -14.17 -24.57
N ALA A 183 -17.45 -13.47 -24.05
CA ALA A 183 -18.51 -14.06 -23.27
C ALA A 183 -19.27 -15.00 -24.21
N ILE A 184 -18.95 -16.29 -24.12
CA ILE A 184 -19.82 -17.34 -24.61
C ILE A 184 -21.09 -17.21 -23.78
N THR A 185 -22.09 -16.58 -24.39
CA THR A 185 -23.44 -16.48 -23.84
C THR A 185 -24.05 -17.88 -23.97
N GLU A 186 -23.91 -18.68 -22.93
CA GLU A 186 -24.76 -19.85 -22.76
C GLU A 186 -26.18 -19.34 -22.47
N ILE A 187 -27.06 -19.60 -23.43
CA ILE A 187 -28.48 -19.31 -23.38
C ILE A 187 -29.09 -20.33 -22.41
N GLU A 188 -29.16 -19.98 -21.13
CA GLU A 188 -30.01 -20.70 -20.19
C GLU A 188 -31.41 -20.10 -20.18
N THR A 189 -32.32 -20.95 -20.63
CA THR A 189 -33.76 -20.78 -20.75
C THR A 189 -34.42 -20.29 -19.46
N SER A 190 -35.26 -19.28 -19.66
CA SER A 190 -36.09 -18.62 -18.70
C SER A 190 -37.21 -19.54 -18.19
N THR A 191 -37.28 -19.73 -16.87
CA THR A 191 -38.53 -20.13 -16.20
C THR A 191 -38.78 -19.17 -15.04
N THR A 192 -39.73 -18.27 -15.25
CA THR A 192 -40.36 -17.44 -14.23
C THR A 192 -41.14 -18.32 -13.25
N PRO A 193 -41.24 -17.92 -11.98
CA PRO A 193 -42.58 -17.60 -11.52
C PRO A 193 -42.67 -16.27 -10.77
N MET A 194 -43.79 -15.63 -11.07
CA MET A 194 -44.37 -14.43 -10.49
C MET A 194 -44.51 -14.54 -8.96
N VAL A 195 -43.94 -13.60 -8.21
CA VAL A 195 -44.35 -13.31 -6.83
C VAL A 195 -44.52 -11.79 -6.68
N GLN A 196 -45.68 -11.43 -6.18
CA GLN A 196 -46.24 -10.08 -6.11
C GLN A 196 -45.39 -9.09 -5.31
N HIS A 197 -45.18 -7.92 -5.89
CA HIS A 197 -44.83 -6.70 -5.15
C HIS A 197 -46.00 -6.29 -4.26
N VAL A 198 -45.78 -6.25 -2.95
CA VAL A 198 -46.59 -5.47 -2.02
C VAL A 198 -45.79 -4.23 -1.65
N THR A 199 -46.30 -3.10 -2.12
CA THR A 199 -45.88 -1.75 -1.79
C THR A 199 -46.30 -1.43 -0.36
N THR A 200 -45.37 -1.11 0.52
CA THR A 200 -45.66 -0.32 1.74
C THR A 200 -44.68 0.83 1.82
N GLN A 201 -45.18 1.99 1.39
CA GLN A 201 -44.65 3.30 1.71
C GLN A 201 -44.83 3.54 3.21
N SER A 202 -43.75 3.93 3.88
CA SER A 202 -43.81 4.62 5.16
C SER A 202 -42.87 5.82 5.07
N SER A 203 -43.48 6.97 4.79
CA SER A 203 -42.90 8.29 4.89
C SER A 203 -42.82 8.73 6.35
N ALA A 204 -41.62 9.01 6.83
CA ALA A 204 -41.39 9.85 8.00
C ALA A 204 -40.32 10.89 7.63
N PRO A 205 -40.55 12.19 7.86
CA PRO A 205 -39.55 13.22 7.59
C PRO A 205 -38.56 13.22 8.75
N GLN A 206 -37.44 12.50 8.61
CA GLN A 206 -36.27 12.79 9.43
C GLN A 206 -35.38 13.76 8.66
N ASN A 207 -35.28 14.96 9.21
CA ASN A 207 -34.37 16.01 8.80
C ASN A 207 -32.93 15.56 9.12
N GLN A 208 -32.38 14.64 8.33
CA GLN A 208 -30.98 14.23 8.41
C GLN A 208 -30.19 15.01 7.37
N LEU A 209 -29.21 15.79 7.82
CA LEU A 209 -28.17 16.35 6.96
C LEU A 209 -27.31 15.20 6.42
N SER A 210 -27.78 14.53 5.38
CA SER A 210 -26.96 13.60 4.62
C SER A 210 -25.94 14.40 3.80
N PHE A 211 -24.65 14.13 3.98
CA PHE A 211 -23.63 14.64 3.07
C PHE A 211 -23.82 13.97 1.70
N GLN A 212 -24.26 14.74 0.71
CA GLN A 212 -24.42 14.29 -0.67
C GLN A 212 -23.52 15.18 -1.56
N PRO A 213 -22.29 14.73 -1.87
CA PRO A 213 -21.37 15.54 -2.65
C PRO A 213 -21.90 15.76 -4.07
N GLN A 214 -22.08 17.01 -4.47
CA GLN A 214 -22.47 17.37 -5.84
C GLN A 214 -21.22 17.55 -6.71
N VAL A 215 -21.24 17.04 -7.94
CA VAL A 215 -20.06 16.98 -8.83
C VAL A 215 -19.53 18.37 -9.25
N GLN A 216 -20.31 19.44 -9.07
CA GLN A 216 -20.05 20.75 -9.67
C GLN A 216 -19.49 21.83 -8.70
N SER A 217 -19.39 21.57 -7.39
CA SER A 217 -18.94 22.59 -6.43
C SER A 217 -18.11 22.02 -5.26
N HIS A 218 -16.81 21.83 -5.51
CA HIS A 218 -15.86 21.35 -4.48
C HIS A 218 -15.85 22.22 -3.21
N ILE A 219 -16.02 23.54 -3.34
CA ILE A 219 -16.02 24.47 -2.20
C ILE A 219 -17.25 24.27 -1.31
N GLU A 220 -18.44 24.12 -1.91
CA GLU A 220 -19.69 23.90 -1.19
C GLU A 220 -19.71 22.52 -0.52
N ASN A 221 -19.21 21.49 -1.22
CA ASN A 221 -19.03 20.16 -0.63
C ASN A 221 -18.06 20.19 0.55
N ARG A 222 -16.95 20.94 0.45
CA ARG A 222 -16.00 21.09 1.56
C ARG A 222 -16.66 21.76 2.76
N GLU A 223 -17.42 22.82 2.55
CA GLU A 223 -18.12 23.52 3.64
C GLU A 223 -19.17 22.62 4.31
N GLN A 224 -19.93 21.87 3.51
CA GLN A 224 -20.91 20.90 4.02
C GLN A 224 -20.25 19.78 4.83
N ALA A 225 -19.12 19.23 4.35
CA ALA A 225 -18.34 18.23 5.08
C ALA A 225 -17.83 18.77 6.43
N MET A 226 -17.36 20.02 6.46
CA MET A 226 -16.89 20.66 7.68
C MET A 226 -18.01 20.88 8.71
N ARG A 227 -19.24 21.21 8.28
CA ARG A 227 -20.40 21.35 9.18
C ARG A 227 -20.76 20.02 9.82
N VAL A 228 -20.80 18.94 9.05
CA VAL A 228 -21.06 17.59 9.57
C VAL A 228 -19.96 17.17 10.56
N LEU A 229 -18.69 17.45 10.24
CA LEU A 229 -17.57 17.16 11.13
C LEU A 229 -17.65 17.92 12.47
N GLN A 230 -18.10 19.17 12.44
CA GLN A 230 -18.31 19.99 13.64
C GLN A 230 -19.38 19.38 14.56
N GLU A 231 -20.52 18.93 13.99
CA GLU A 231 -21.58 18.29 14.77
C GLU A 231 -21.11 16.98 15.43
N ILE A 232 -20.34 16.18 14.69
CA ILE A 232 -19.73 14.95 15.23
C ILE A 232 -18.78 15.31 16.40
N ALA A 233 -17.92 16.32 16.23
CA ALA A 233 -17.02 16.75 17.30
C ALA A 233 -17.76 17.22 18.55
N THR A 234 -18.84 18.01 18.40
CA THR A 234 -19.68 18.45 19.53
C THR A 234 -20.36 17.28 20.23
N TYR A 235 -20.77 16.26 19.49
CA TYR A 235 -21.33 15.04 20.07
C TYR A 235 -20.29 14.28 20.91
N PHE A 236 -19.08 14.07 20.39
CA PHE A 236 -18.02 13.36 21.12
C PHE A 236 -17.51 14.16 22.32
N GLU A 237 -17.44 15.48 22.23
CA GLU A 237 -17.08 16.34 23.36
C GLU A 237 -18.09 16.23 24.51
N LYS A 238 -19.38 16.15 24.19
CA LYS A 238 -20.45 16.05 25.19
C LYS A 238 -20.54 14.66 25.84
N ASN A 239 -20.33 13.59 25.08
CA ASN A 239 -20.53 12.22 25.55
C ASN A 239 -19.23 11.54 26.02
N GLU A 240 -18.09 11.90 25.44
CA GLU A 240 -16.78 11.28 25.71
C GLU A 240 -15.63 12.32 25.70
N PRO A 241 -15.61 13.28 26.65
CA PRO A 241 -14.65 14.39 26.65
C PRO A 241 -13.18 13.95 26.79
N HIS A 242 -12.92 12.77 27.36
CA HIS A 242 -11.57 12.22 27.54
C HIS A 242 -11.20 11.16 26.49
N SER A 243 -12.04 10.94 25.47
CA SER A 243 -11.73 10.03 24.39
C SER A 243 -10.65 10.63 23.47
N PRO A 244 -9.62 9.85 23.06
CA PRO A 244 -8.67 10.26 22.04
C PRO A 244 -9.36 10.72 20.74
N VAL A 245 -10.52 10.16 20.41
CA VAL A 245 -11.32 10.52 19.22
C VAL A 245 -11.84 11.96 19.33
N SER A 246 -12.36 12.35 20.50
CA SER A 246 -12.85 13.71 20.75
C SER A 246 -11.73 14.75 20.59
N TYR A 247 -10.56 14.46 21.19
CA TYR A 247 -9.38 15.31 21.06
C TYR A 247 -8.89 15.43 19.60
N MET A 248 -8.86 14.32 18.86
CA MET A 248 -8.43 14.30 17.47
C MET A 248 -9.40 15.06 16.54
N LEU A 249 -10.71 14.93 16.74
CA LEU A 249 -11.72 15.68 15.97
C LEU A 249 -11.58 17.19 16.16
N GLN A 250 -11.43 17.63 17.40
CA GLN A 250 -11.19 19.06 17.71
C GLN A 250 -9.89 19.57 17.08
N LYS A 251 -8.82 18.77 17.12
CA LYS A 251 -7.54 19.11 16.50
C LYS A 251 -7.65 19.23 14.98
N THR A 252 -8.35 18.30 14.34
CA THR A 252 -8.60 18.31 12.88
C THR A 252 -9.41 19.53 12.44
N ILE A 253 -10.46 19.89 13.19
CA ILE A 253 -11.25 21.11 12.92
C ILE A 253 -10.36 22.36 13.02
N LYS A 254 -9.55 22.46 14.08
CA LYS A 254 -8.61 23.58 14.26
C LYS A 254 -7.64 23.70 13.10
N TRP A 255 -7.08 22.57 12.64
CA TRP A 255 -6.16 22.53 11.50
C TRP A 255 -6.84 22.91 10.17
N SER A 256 -8.10 22.53 9.97
CA SER A 256 -8.83 22.84 8.73
C SER A 256 -9.06 24.35 8.51
N GLN A 257 -9.03 25.13 9.59
CA GLN A 257 -9.25 26.59 9.60
C GLN A 257 -7.93 27.37 9.57
N MET A 258 -6.79 26.70 9.77
CA MET A 258 -5.47 27.33 9.76
C MET A 258 -4.91 27.43 8.33
N PRO A 259 -4.28 28.56 7.96
CA PRO A 259 -3.44 28.63 6.78
C PRO A 259 -2.31 27.59 6.86
N LEU A 260 -1.95 27.00 5.71
CA LEU A 260 -0.95 25.92 5.62
C LEU A 260 0.38 26.25 6.32
N HIS A 261 0.87 27.49 6.19
CA HIS A 261 2.12 27.94 6.79
C HIS A 261 2.08 27.96 8.33
N GLU A 262 0.92 28.31 8.91
CA GLU A 262 0.71 28.33 10.36
C GLU A 262 0.61 26.92 10.92
N TRP A 263 -0.07 26.03 10.20
CA TRP A 263 -0.15 24.60 10.54
C TRP A 263 1.22 23.92 10.51
N LEU A 264 2.01 24.14 9.45
CA LEU A 264 3.35 23.56 9.30
C LEU A 264 4.26 23.95 10.48
N THR A 265 4.18 25.20 10.94
CA THR A 265 4.96 25.70 12.07
C THR A 265 4.57 25.04 13.41
N GLN A 266 3.31 24.63 13.58
CA GLN A 266 2.84 23.95 14.81
C GLN A 266 3.09 22.44 14.81
N VAL A 267 3.14 21.79 13.64
CA VAL A 267 3.30 20.33 13.53
C VAL A 267 4.76 19.91 13.40
N ILE A 268 5.61 20.76 12.83
CA ILE A 268 7.05 20.49 12.70
C ILE A 268 7.74 21.02 13.96
N LYS A 269 8.09 20.10 14.88
CA LYS A 269 8.81 20.42 16.13
C LYS A 269 10.32 20.58 15.96
N ASP A 270 10.87 20.37 14.75
CA ASP A 270 12.29 20.50 14.47
C ASP A 270 12.56 21.71 13.57
N GLU A 271 13.39 22.67 14.02
CA GLU A 271 13.69 23.95 13.36
C GLU A 271 14.59 23.84 12.10
N HIS A 272 14.58 22.74 11.36
CA HIS A 272 15.44 22.56 10.17
C HIS A 272 14.78 22.31 8.80
N PRO A 273 13.48 21.96 8.67
CA PRO A 273 12.83 21.91 7.36
C PRO A 273 12.21 23.24 6.90
N LEU A 274 11.90 24.16 7.83
CA LEU A 274 11.16 25.40 7.51
C LEU A 274 12.00 26.43 6.73
N GLN A 275 13.30 26.51 7.03
CA GLN A 275 14.21 27.45 6.38
C GLN A 275 14.49 27.05 4.92
N MET A 276 14.67 25.75 4.65
CA MET A 276 14.77 25.23 3.27
C MET A 276 13.49 25.43 2.46
N LEU A 277 12.30 25.33 3.08
CA LEU A 277 11.04 25.56 2.39
C LEU A 277 10.81 27.05 2.09
N GLN A 278 11.20 27.95 2.99
CA GLN A 278 11.13 29.41 2.79
C GLN A 278 12.07 29.89 1.68
N ASP A 279 13.28 29.34 1.60
CA ASP A 279 14.23 29.65 0.53
C ASP A 279 13.75 29.10 -0.83
N THR A 280 13.11 27.93 -0.84
CA THR A 280 12.58 27.33 -2.07
C THR A 280 11.32 28.03 -2.59
N LEU A 281 10.52 28.64 -1.70
CA LEU A 281 9.28 29.35 -2.06
C LEU A 281 9.47 30.86 -2.26
N GLY A 282 10.67 31.40 -1.99
CA GLY A 282 11.05 32.76 -2.38
C GLY A 282 10.28 33.89 -1.67
N VAL A 283 9.78 33.67 -0.46
CA VAL A 283 9.07 34.71 0.32
C VAL A 283 9.99 35.27 1.39
N GLN A 284 10.54 36.46 1.16
CA GLN A 284 11.31 37.16 2.20
C GLN A 284 10.38 37.81 3.23
N PRO A 285 10.71 37.76 4.54
CA PRO A 285 10.02 38.56 5.54
C PRO A 285 10.29 40.05 5.27
N LYS A 286 9.22 40.82 5.15
CA LYS A 286 9.28 42.28 5.11
C LYS A 286 9.82 42.76 6.45
N ASN A 287 11.06 43.23 6.49
CA ASN A 287 11.65 43.85 7.67
C ASN A 287 10.87 45.11 8.02
N GLU A 288 10.06 45.06 9.09
CA GLU A 288 9.57 46.27 9.76
C GLU A 288 10.62 46.72 10.78
N TYR A 289 11.53 47.57 10.31
CA TYR A 289 12.13 48.61 11.14
C TYR A 289 11.91 49.95 10.44
N GLU A 290 10.76 50.55 10.71
CA GLU A 290 10.54 51.99 10.93
C GLU A 290 9.18 52.21 11.58
#